data_AF-A0A7Z2T847-F1
#
_entry.id   AF-A0A7Z2T847-F1
#
_cell.length_a   1.000
_cell.length_b   1.000
_cell.length_c   1.000
_cell.angle_alpha   90.00
_cell.angle_beta   90.00
_cell.angle_gamma   90.00
#
_symmetry.space_group_name_H-M   'P 1'
#
loop_
_entity.id
_entity.type
_entity.pdbx_description
1 polymer ?
#
loop_
_entity_poly.entity_id
_entity_poly.type
_entity_poly.pdbx_seq_one_letter_code
_entity_poly.pdbx_strand_id
1 'polypeptide(L)'
;MFDWQNWQLFFTQFHFIRPLWLLAFIPAALLIYSQWEKVDNNDWQQSIPSHLKQALTLHDSGWQSQLPLKILGLMLGLAIITCSGPTWQREASPFGEDKAQVVFVLDVSSSMTQTDVPPTRLERAKHKITDLIKLRGGGNNALIAYAGSAHIAMPMTQDGAILTPFLQAIEPQVMPVAGKSLASTLPVIESLLSPDSGGSVVLFSDGVNANDIDRVADYFNRTSNSLVILAIGNRSSNSSNPTGFEDLGRLARSANGNLVELSIDNSDIKQIERLIERNMQLNGDSTMPWKDMGYALLLPIVLFTLLWFRKGWLVQWAIVACLVTPSLLLSHNVVAAENELETKTHSELPSPPSELKQFWWDLWFTRDQQGQRLFDQGRYLEAALQFEDPLYRGVAYYYGRDYLQAQAAFIEADQDLALLYAGMALARQREYLATRQLFESLLSKEELDPNIHVTAKQNLAAVNAIIEEIERYSESQRNSISEKPEESIELGDNPQTSEGAEEEVVQELLMSETLNANEILGSEELAKRWLDRIESDPSLFLQNKFYLQLESDQLDLNNNDKE
;
A
#
# COMPACT_ATOMS: atom_id res chain seq x y z
N MET A 1 -31.77 -19.65 -21.84
CA MET A 1 -31.57 -20.34 -20.55
C MET A 1 -31.92 -19.32 -19.48
N PHE A 2 -33.00 -19.53 -18.72
CA PHE A 2 -33.43 -18.57 -17.68
C PHE A 2 -32.49 -18.73 -16.47
N ASP A 3 -31.56 -17.81 -16.29
CA ASP A 3 -30.64 -17.81 -15.13
C ASP A 3 -31.39 -17.41 -13.87
N TRP A 4 -31.83 -18.43 -13.12
CA TRP A 4 -32.47 -18.27 -11.81
C TRP A 4 -31.56 -17.56 -10.79
N GLN A 5 -30.24 -17.66 -10.99
CA GLN A 5 -29.21 -17.03 -10.16
C GLN A 5 -29.25 -15.48 -10.24
N ASN A 6 -29.52 -14.92 -11.42
CA ASN A 6 -29.60 -13.47 -11.61
C ASN A 6 -30.81 -12.85 -10.89
N TRP A 7 -31.89 -13.62 -10.72
CA TRP A 7 -33.07 -13.18 -9.98
C TRP A 7 -32.87 -13.17 -8.47
N GLN A 8 -32.11 -14.13 -7.94
CA GLN A 8 -31.74 -14.11 -6.51
C GLN A 8 -30.84 -12.90 -6.18
N LEU A 9 -29.89 -12.59 -7.06
CA LEU A 9 -29.04 -11.40 -6.94
C LEU A 9 -29.87 -10.11 -7.01
N PHE A 10 -30.84 -10.03 -7.91
CA PHE A 10 -31.74 -8.89 -8.00
C PHE A 10 -32.47 -8.62 -6.68
N PHE A 11 -33.12 -9.63 -6.08
CA PHE A 11 -33.89 -9.42 -4.85
C PHE A 11 -33.05 -9.15 -3.61
N THR A 12 -31.81 -9.65 -3.57
CA THR A 12 -30.90 -9.46 -2.42
C THR A 12 -30.16 -8.13 -2.46
N GLN A 13 -29.88 -7.60 -3.65
CA GLN A 13 -29.07 -6.39 -3.84
C GLN A 13 -29.88 -5.15 -4.23
N PHE A 14 -31.19 -5.27 -4.48
CA PHE A 14 -32.02 -4.14 -4.87
C PHE A 14 -32.17 -3.10 -3.76
N HIS A 15 -31.72 -1.87 -4.04
CA HIS A 15 -31.95 -0.72 -3.18
C HIS A 15 -31.91 0.59 -4.00
N PHE A 16 -32.14 1.72 -3.32
CA PHE A 16 -32.06 3.05 -3.92
C PHE A 16 -30.76 3.73 -3.50
N ILE A 17 -30.02 4.29 -4.46
CA ILE A 17 -28.79 5.05 -4.20
C ILE A 17 -29.11 6.33 -3.42
N ARG A 18 -30.29 6.94 -3.67
CA ARG A 18 -30.71 8.22 -3.08
C ARG A 18 -32.16 8.11 -2.53
N PRO A 19 -32.37 7.37 -1.42
CA PRO A 19 -33.72 7.07 -0.94
C PRO A 19 -34.52 8.32 -0.52
N LEU A 20 -33.84 9.41 -0.15
CA LEU A 20 -34.47 10.68 0.21
C LEU A 20 -35.33 11.27 -0.91
N TRP A 21 -35.06 10.97 -2.19
CA TRP A 21 -35.89 11.40 -3.30
C TRP A 21 -37.32 10.84 -3.24
N LEU A 22 -37.55 9.72 -2.56
CA LEU A 22 -38.90 9.17 -2.40
C LEU A 22 -39.82 10.10 -1.59
N LEU A 23 -39.27 10.98 -0.75
CA LEU A 23 -40.06 12.01 -0.05
C LEU A 23 -40.70 13.00 -1.01
N ALA A 24 -40.19 13.14 -2.25
CA ALA A 24 -40.78 13.99 -3.28
C ALA A 24 -42.17 13.50 -3.73
N PHE A 25 -42.59 12.27 -3.39
CA PHE A 25 -43.97 11.83 -3.60
C PHE A 25 -44.98 12.66 -2.80
N ILE A 26 -44.59 13.20 -1.63
CA ILE A 26 -45.47 14.01 -0.78
C ILE A 26 -45.88 15.32 -1.48
N PRO A 27 -44.94 16.20 -1.89
CA PRO A 27 -45.30 17.42 -2.61
C PRO A 27 -45.95 17.11 -3.97
N ALA A 28 -45.52 16.04 -4.66
CA ALA A 28 -46.14 15.60 -5.91
C ALA A 28 -47.62 15.24 -5.74
N ALA A 29 -47.96 14.46 -4.70
CA ALA A 29 -49.33 14.09 -4.38
C ALA A 29 -50.17 15.32 -4.00
N LEU A 30 -49.60 16.25 -3.22
CA LEU A 30 -50.28 17.50 -2.83
C LEU A 30 -50.59 18.37 -4.05
N LEU A 31 -49.66 18.48 -5.01
CA LEU A 31 -49.88 19.20 -6.27
C LEU A 31 -51.00 18.55 -7.10
N ILE A 32 -50.99 17.23 -7.27
CA ILE A 32 -52.02 16.52 -8.03
C ILE A 32 -53.40 16.68 -7.36
N TYR A 33 -53.45 16.55 -6.03
CA TYR A 33 -54.67 16.72 -5.24
C TYR A 33 -55.26 18.13 -5.39
N SER A 34 -54.43 19.18 -5.27
CA SER A 34 -54.86 20.57 -5.41
C SER A 34 -55.40 20.91 -6.82
N GLN A 35 -54.92 20.19 -7.84
CA GLN A 35 -55.39 20.36 -9.22
C GLN A 35 -56.65 19.55 -9.50
N TRP A 36 -56.85 18.39 -8.85
CA TRP A 36 -58.12 17.66 -8.92
C TRP A 36 -59.29 18.48 -8.37
N GLU A 37 -59.09 19.17 -7.25
CA GLU A 37 -60.15 19.98 -6.62
C GLU A 37 -60.59 21.16 -7.50
N LYS A 38 -59.66 21.76 -8.25
CA LYS A 38 -59.94 22.89 -9.17
C LYS A 38 -60.66 22.48 -10.45
N VAL A 39 -60.52 21.24 -10.90
CA VAL A 39 -61.21 20.74 -12.10
C VAL A 39 -62.71 20.59 -11.85
N ASP A 40 -63.10 20.21 -10.62
CA ASP A 40 -64.51 20.08 -10.23
C ASP A 40 -65.13 21.42 -9.81
N ASN A 41 -64.38 22.32 -9.18
CA ASN A 41 -64.86 23.65 -8.75
C ASN A 41 -64.57 24.75 -9.80
N ASN A 42 -65.28 24.71 -10.92
CA ASN A 42 -65.27 25.81 -11.89
C ASN A 42 -66.36 26.85 -11.54
N ASP A 43 -66.11 27.65 -10.50
CA ASP A 43 -67.04 28.68 -9.98
C ASP A 43 -67.53 29.69 -11.03
N TRP A 44 -66.74 29.96 -12.07
CA TRP A 44 -67.15 30.85 -13.18
C TRP A 44 -68.36 30.31 -13.96
N GLN A 45 -68.61 28.99 -13.94
CA GLN A 45 -69.77 28.38 -14.58
C GLN A 45 -71.06 28.57 -13.78
N GLN A 46 -71.00 29.01 -12.52
CA GLN A 46 -72.19 29.32 -11.72
C GLN A 46 -72.77 30.71 -12.05
N SER A 47 -71.98 31.60 -12.67
CA SER A 47 -72.37 32.97 -12.99
C SER A 47 -72.87 33.17 -14.44
N ILE A 48 -72.95 32.10 -15.25
CA ILE A 48 -73.33 32.17 -16.67
C ILE A 48 -74.71 31.53 -16.89
N PRO A 49 -75.63 32.19 -17.61
CA PRO A 49 -76.94 31.62 -17.95
C PRO A 49 -76.83 30.26 -18.67
N SER A 50 -77.67 29.31 -18.30
CA SER A 50 -77.62 27.90 -18.75
C SER A 50 -77.64 27.71 -20.27
N HIS A 51 -78.29 28.59 -21.03
CA HIS A 51 -78.35 28.54 -22.49
C HIS A 51 -77.05 28.95 -23.19
N LEU A 52 -76.24 29.83 -22.58
CA LEU A 52 -74.91 30.21 -23.07
C LEU A 52 -73.86 29.16 -22.70
N LYS A 53 -74.02 28.54 -21.52
CA LYS A 53 -73.15 27.45 -21.04
C LYS A 53 -73.09 26.31 -22.05
N GLN A 54 -74.23 25.86 -22.57
CA GLN A 54 -74.31 24.71 -23.47
C GLN A 54 -73.70 24.96 -24.87
N ALA A 55 -73.61 26.22 -25.30
CA ALA A 55 -73.01 26.59 -26.58
C ALA A 55 -71.51 26.93 -26.49
N LEU A 56 -71.03 27.33 -25.30
CA LEU A 56 -69.63 27.74 -25.05
C LEU A 56 -68.78 26.65 -24.40
N THR A 57 -69.39 25.68 -23.70
CA THR A 57 -68.66 24.54 -23.14
C THR A 57 -68.75 23.35 -24.08
N LEU A 58 -67.61 22.96 -24.67
CA LEU A 58 -67.43 21.60 -25.16
C LEU A 58 -67.61 20.65 -23.97
N HIS A 59 -68.57 19.74 -24.06
CA HIS A 59 -68.93 18.81 -22.99
C HIS A 59 -67.86 17.71 -22.85
N ASP A 60 -66.67 18.08 -22.36
CA ASP A 60 -65.60 17.13 -22.01
C ASP A 60 -65.76 16.64 -20.56
N SER A 61 -66.99 16.30 -20.14
CA SER A 61 -67.20 15.65 -18.84
C SER A 61 -67.09 14.14 -19.00
N GLY A 62 -65.89 13.60 -18.75
CA GLY A 62 -65.63 12.17 -18.77
C GLY A 62 -64.17 11.83 -18.46
N TRP A 63 -63.83 10.55 -18.46
CA TRP A 63 -62.48 10.01 -18.17
C TRP A 63 -61.34 10.67 -18.99
N GLN A 64 -61.67 11.28 -20.13
CA GLN A 64 -60.73 11.95 -21.03
C GLN A 64 -60.27 13.34 -20.53
N SER A 65 -61.04 14.06 -19.72
CA SER A 65 -60.63 15.40 -19.22
C SER A 65 -59.58 15.34 -18.11
N GLN A 66 -59.53 14.23 -17.37
CA GLN A 66 -58.53 13.98 -16.32
C GLN A 66 -57.30 13.20 -16.83
N LEU A 67 -57.31 12.76 -18.09
CA LEU A 67 -56.23 11.98 -18.68
C LEU A 67 -54.87 12.70 -18.63
N PRO A 68 -54.77 14.03 -18.91
CA PRO A 68 -53.50 14.74 -18.83
C PRO A 68 -52.92 14.77 -17.40
N LEU A 69 -53.78 14.90 -16.38
CA LEU A 69 -53.35 14.97 -14.98
C LEU A 69 -52.93 13.61 -14.43
N LYS A 70 -53.58 12.52 -14.87
CA LYS A 70 -53.16 11.14 -14.56
C LYS A 70 -51.82 10.80 -15.20
N ILE A 71 -51.60 11.25 -16.45
CA ILE A 71 -50.33 11.06 -17.16
C ILE A 71 -49.22 11.91 -16.51
N LEU A 72 -49.51 13.14 -16.09
CA LEU A 72 -48.58 13.95 -15.31
C LEU A 72 -48.19 13.26 -13.99
N GLY A 73 -49.17 12.69 -13.26
CA GLY A 73 -48.88 11.95 -12.03
C GLY A 73 -48.02 10.71 -12.26
N LEU A 74 -48.31 9.94 -13.33
CA LEU A 74 -47.50 8.79 -13.73
C LEU A 74 -46.06 9.20 -14.11
N MET A 75 -45.92 10.26 -14.90
CA MET A 75 -44.62 10.80 -15.31
C MET A 75 -43.82 11.30 -14.09
N LEU A 76 -44.47 12.02 -13.18
CA LEU A 76 -43.82 12.54 -11.97
C LEU A 76 -43.41 11.40 -11.03
N GLY A 77 -44.24 10.36 -10.88
CA GLY A 77 -43.88 9.16 -10.14
C GLY A 77 -42.68 8.43 -10.75
N LEU A 78 -42.66 8.25 -12.08
CA LEU A 78 -41.51 7.68 -12.79
C LEU A 78 -40.25 8.53 -12.63
N ALA A 79 -40.37 9.86 -12.68
CA ALA A 79 -39.24 10.78 -12.50
C ALA A 79 -38.68 10.70 -11.07
N ILE A 80 -39.53 10.64 -10.04
CA ILE A 80 -39.10 10.46 -8.65
C ILE A 80 -38.35 9.14 -8.47
N ILE A 81 -38.88 8.04 -9.03
CA ILE A 81 -38.21 6.74 -9.01
C ILE A 81 -36.87 6.83 -9.75
N THR A 82 -36.81 7.50 -10.91
CA THR A 82 -35.57 7.71 -11.65
C THR A 82 -34.53 8.47 -10.82
N CYS A 83 -34.92 9.57 -10.16
CA CYS A 83 -34.02 10.37 -9.32
C CYS A 83 -33.56 9.66 -8.04
N SER A 84 -34.36 8.73 -7.51
CA SER A 84 -33.97 7.89 -6.37
C SER A 84 -32.87 6.88 -6.71
N GLY A 85 -32.61 6.65 -8.01
CA GLY A 85 -31.54 5.78 -8.51
C GLY A 85 -31.73 4.32 -8.09
N PRO A 86 -32.69 3.58 -8.67
CA PRO A 86 -32.82 2.15 -8.41
C PRO A 86 -31.57 1.44 -8.92
N THR A 87 -31.00 0.56 -8.11
CA THR A 87 -29.80 -0.18 -8.47
C THR A 87 -29.89 -1.64 -8.02
N TRP A 88 -29.28 -2.52 -8.81
CA TRP A 88 -29.14 -3.95 -8.54
C TRP A 88 -27.85 -4.53 -9.17
N GLN A 89 -26.97 -3.66 -9.67
CA GLN A 89 -25.71 -4.03 -10.32
C GLN A 89 -24.63 -3.00 -9.97
N ARG A 90 -23.39 -3.46 -9.79
CA ARG A 90 -22.20 -2.63 -9.58
C ARG A 90 -21.45 -2.41 -10.90
N GLU A 91 -20.73 -1.31 -11.03
CA GLU A 91 -19.85 -1.04 -12.18
C GLU A 91 -18.39 -0.89 -11.75
N ALA A 92 -17.47 -1.26 -12.64
CA ALA A 92 -16.04 -1.08 -12.41
C ALA A 92 -15.69 0.40 -12.47
N SER A 93 -14.88 0.88 -11.51
CA SER A 93 -14.44 2.27 -11.48
C SER A 93 -13.64 2.64 -12.74
N PRO A 94 -13.93 3.78 -13.41
CA PRO A 94 -13.21 4.22 -14.60
C PRO A 94 -11.75 4.63 -14.31
N PHE A 95 -11.36 4.75 -13.03
CA PHE A 95 -10.00 5.15 -12.62
C PHE A 95 -9.05 3.97 -12.35
N GLY A 96 -9.48 2.71 -12.57
CA GLY A 96 -8.56 1.56 -12.52
C GLY A 96 -8.00 1.20 -11.13
N GLU A 97 -8.49 1.84 -10.07
CA GLU A 97 -8.09 1.61 -8.66
C GLU A 97 -8.58 0.26 -8.10
N ASP A 98 -9.40 -0.46 -8.87
CA ASP A 98 -10.20 -1.59 -8.38
C ASP A 98 -9.68 -2.93 -8.91
N LYS A 99 -8.38 -3.16 -8.70
CA LYS A 99 -7.75 -4.46 -8.94
C LYS A 99 -7.48 -5.12 -7.59
N ALA A 100 -7.98 -6.34 -7.44
CA ALA A 100 -7.98 -7.11 -6.19
C ALA A 100 -6.64 -7.03 -5.44
N GLN A 101 -6.70 -6.96 -4.11
CA GLN A 101 -5.49 -7.11 -3.30
C GLN A 101 -4.99 -8.55 -3.42
N VAL A 102 -3.73 -8.72 -3.81
CA VAL A 102 -3.13 -10.05 -4.00
C VAL A 102 -1.83 -10.15 -3.22
N VAL A 103 -1.73 -11.21 -2.42
CA VAL A 103 -0.48 -11.59 -1.74
C VAL A 103 0.09 -12.81 -2.44
N PHE A 104 1.25 -12.64 -3.07
CA PHE A 104 2.01 -13.75 -3.63
C PHE A 104 2.85 -14.38 -2.54
N VAL A 105 2.63 -15.67 -2.27
CA VAL A 105 3.37 -16.44 -1.28
C VAL A 105 4.26 -17.42 -2.03
N LEU A 106 5.56 -17.17 -2.03
CA LEU A 106 6.55 -17.94 -2.78
C LEU A 106 7.31 -18.89 -1.86
N ASP A 107 7.26 -20.19 -2.17
CA ASP A 107 8.09 -21.22 -1.55
C ASP A 107 9.54 -21.09 -2.02
N VAL A 108 10.46 -20.91 -1.08
CA VAL A 108 11.91 -20.77 -1.32
C VAL A 108 12.70 -21.89 -0.63
N SER A 109 12.03 -23.02 -0.35
CA SER A 109 12.69 -24.20 0.22
C SER A 109 13.63 -24.89 -0.79
N SER A 110 14.50 -25.77 -0.28
CA SER A 110 15.48 -26.50 -1.12
C SER A 110 14.84 -27.46 -2.13
N SER A 111 13.55 -27.81 -1.99
CA SER A 111 12.85 -28.61 -3.01
C SER A 111 12.49 -27.78 -4.25
N MET A 112 12.46 -26.45 -4.13
CA MET A 112 12.19 -25.54 -5.25
C MET A 112 13.41 -25.33 -6.16
N THR A 113 14.61 -25.80 -5.80
CA THR A 113 15.80 -25.76 -6.68
C THR A 113 15.87 -26.93 -7.66
N GLN A 114 14.91 -27.85 -7.61
CA GLN A 114 14.84 -28.99 -8.53
C GLN A 114 14.61 -28.54 -9.98
N THR A 115 15.20 -29.28 -10.92
CA THR A 115 15.21 -28.98 -12.36
C THR A 115 14.24 -29.84 -13.18
N ASP A 116 13.23 -30.44 -12.54
CA ASP A 116 12.17 -31.20 -13.23
C ASP A 116 11.27 -30.31 -14.09
N VAL A 117 11.24 -29.03 -13.77
CA VAL A 117 10.69 -27.94 -14.57
C VAL A 117 11.82 -26.97 -14.89
N PRO A 118 12.21 -26.81 -16.18
CA PRO A 118 13.32 -25.92 -16.53
C PRO A 118 13.03 -24.44 -16.22
N PRO A 119 14.04 -23.63 -15.82
CA PRO A 119 15.38 -24.06 -15.40
C PRO A 119 15.35 -24.71 -14.01
N THR A 120 14.66 -24.10 -13.04
CA THR A 120 14.30 -24.72 -11.75
C THR A 120 12.83 -24.42 -11.42
N ARG A 121 12.24 -25.14 -10.45
CA ARG A 121 10.87 -24.85 -9.96
C ARG A 121 10.75 -23.42 -9.45
N LEU A 122 11.73 -22.94 -8.68
CA LEU A 122 11.79 -21.58 -8.13
C LEU A 122 11.82 -20.53 -9.23
N GLU A 123 12.72 -20.68 -10.20
CA GLU A 123 12.81 -19.75 -11.32
C GLU A 123 11.51 -19.78 -12.15
N ARG A 124 10.94 -20.96 -12.37
CA ARG A 124 9.63 -21.04 -13.04
C ARG A 124 8.54 -20.32 -12.26
N ALA A 125 8.54 -20.42 -10.93
CA ALA A 125 7.61 -19.69 -10.07
C ALA A 125 7.76 -18.17 -10.24
N LYS A 126 9.00 -17.65 -10.18
CA LYS A 126 9.31 -16.23 -10.38
C LYS A 126 8.82 -15.72 -11.74
N HIS A 127 9.03 -16.51 -12.80
CA HIS A 127 8.51 -16.19 -14.13
C HIS A 127 6.98 -16.13 -14.14
N LYS A 128 6.29 -17.11 -13.54
CA LYS A 128 4.82 -17.13 -13.49
C LYS A 128 4.25 -15.98 -12.65
N ILE A 129 4.90 -15.59 -11.55
CA ILE A 129 4.54 -14.41 -10.77
C ILE A 129 4.69 -13.14 -11.63
N THR A 130 5.81 -12.99 -12.32
CA THR A 130 6.06 -11.84 -13.21
C THR A 130 5.01 -11.74 -14.32
N ASP A 131 4.68 -12.87 -14.95
CA ASP A 131 3.66 -12.93 -16.00
C ASP A 131 2.26 -12.64 -15.44
N LEU A 132 1.94 -13.08 -14.22
CA LEU A 132 0.68 -12.76 -13.55
C LEU A 132 0.60 -11.26 -13.22
N ILE A 133 1.66 -10.65 -12.70
CA ILE A 133 1.71 -9.19 -12.44
C ILE A 133 1.48 -8.41 -13.74
N LYS A 134 2.15 -8.80 -14.83
CA LYS A 134 1.98 -8.18 -16.16
C LYS A 134 0.56 -8.35 -16.71
N LEU A 135 0.00 -9.56 -16.58
CA LEU A 135 -1.37 -9.85 -17.04
C LEU A 135 -2.40 -9.01 -16.29
N ARG A 136 -2.24 -8.88 -14.97
CA ARG A 136 -3.09 -8.05 -14.13
C ARG A 136 -2.96 -6.57 -14.49
N GLY A 137 -1.78 -6.10 -14.90
CA GLY A 137 -1.56 -4.73 -15.39
C GLY A 137 -1.85 -3.64 -14.34
N GLY A 138 -1.78 -3.97 -13.05
CA GLY A 138 -2.04 -3.07 -11.91
C GLY A 138 -2.61 -3.81 -10.69
N GLY A 139 -3.03 -3.05 -9.68
CA GLY A 139 -3.59 -3.56 -8.42
C GLY A 139 -2.57 -3.74 -7.32
N ASN A 140 -3.06 -3.79 -6.09
CA ASN A 140 -2.26 -3.94 -4.90
C ASN A 140 -1.67 -5.37 -4.84
N ASN A 141 -0.35 -5.48 -5.04
CA ASN A 141 0.40 -6.72 -4.98
C ASN A 141 1.38 -6.67 -3.80
N ALA A 142 1.45 -7.74 -3.03
CA ALA A 142 2.51 -7.95 -2.03
C ALA A 142 3.23 -9.27 -2.32
N LEU A 143 4.48 -9.39 -1.87
CA LEU A 143 5.30 -10.58 -2.05
C LEU A 143 5.83 -11.05 -0.70
N ILE A 144 5.50 -12.30 -0.35
CA ILE A 144 6.00 -13.03 0.81
C ILE A 144 6.91 -14.15 0.31
N ALA A 145 8.09 -14.25 0.90
CA ALA A 145 8.99 -15.39 0.71
C ALA A 145 8.90 -16.28 1.96
N TYR A 146 8.76 -17.60 1.79
CA TYR A 146 8.73 -18.51 2.92
C TYR A 146 9.59 -19.78 2.70
N ALA A 147 10.15 -20.26 3.80
CA ALA A 147 10.87 -21.52 3.91
C ALA A 147 10.58 -22.11 5.30
N GLY A 148 11.55 -22.13 6.22
CA GLY A 148 11.31 -22.47 7.63
C GLY A 148 10.66 -21.33 8.42
N SER A 149 10.86 -20.08 7.98
CA SER A 149 10.16 -18.87 8.41
C SER A 149 9.60 -18.12 7.20
N ALA A 150 8.70 -17.16 7.42
CA ALA A 150 8.06 -16.36 6.37
C ALA A 150 8.33 -14.87 6.58
N HIS A 151 8.58 -14.15 5.49
CA HIS A 151 9.02 -12.75 5.54
C HIS A 151 8.41 -11.91 4.40
N ILE A 152 8.20 -10.63 4.66
CA ILE A 152 7.67 -9.68 3.67
C ILE A 152 8.83 -9.24 2.77
N ALA A 153 8.94 -9.81 1.58
CA ALA A 153 9.88 -9.34 0.56
C ALA A 153 9.48 -7.94 0.08
N MET A 154 8.21 -7.78 -0.29
CA MET A 154 7.64 -6.50 -0.74
C MET A 154 6.28 -6.26 -0.08
N PRO A 155 6.06 -5.11 0.60
CA PRO A 155 4.74 -4.74 1.08
C PRO A 155 3.80 -4.44 -0.08
N MET A 156 2.53 -4.15 0.25
CA MET A 156 1.50 -3.87 -0.75
C MET A 156 1.85 -2.66 -1.62
N THR A 157 1.94 -2.87 -2.94
CA THR A 157 2.22 -1.81 -3.93
C THR A 157 1.45 -2.03 -5.23
N GLN A 158 1.12 -0.94 -5.91
CA GLN A 158 0.52 -0.97 -7.24
C GLN A 158 1.58 -1.05 -8.35
N ASP A 159 2.81 -0.67 -8.04
CA ASP A 159 3.90 -0.66 -9.00
C ASP A 159 4.56 -2.05 -9.07
N GLY A 160 4.13 -2.84 -10.06
CA GLY A 160 4.68 -4.16 -10.35
C GLY A 160 6.13 -4.14 -10.83
N ALA A 161 6.63 -3.01 -11.35
CA ALA A 161 8.02 -2.90 -11.80
C ALA A 161 8.98 -3.01 -10.61
N ILE A 162 8.59 -2.44 -9.45
CA ILE A 162 9.38 -2.51 -8.21
C ILE A 162 9.51 -3.94 -7.71
N LEU A 163 8.51 -4.81 -7.91
CA LEU A 163 8.59 -6.22 -7.44
C LEU A 163 9.66 -7.04 -8.15
N THR A 164 9.96 -6.72 -9.42
CA THR A 164 10.81 -7.56 -10.28
C THR A 164 12.23 -7.78 -9.73
N PRO A 165 13.00 -6.72 -9.38
CA PRO A 165 14.36 -6.91 -8.85
C PRO A 165 14.38 -7.67 -7.52
N PHE A 166 13.41 -7.45 -6.63
CA PHE A 166 13.33 -8.21 -5.37
C PHE A 166 12.92 -9.66 -5.61
N LEU A 167 12.01 -9.93 -6.54
CA LEU A 167 11.59 -11.28 -6.89
C LEU A 167 12.75 -12.08 -7.49
N GLN A 168 13.57 -11.46 -8.34
CA GLN A 168 14.76 -12.09 -8.94
C GLN A 168 15.79 -12.46 -7.87
N ALA A 169 16.01 -11.58 -6.89
CA ALA A 169 16.96 -11.78 -5.80
C ALA A 169 16.52 -12.79 -4.71
N ILE A 170 15.29 -13.30 -4.75
CA ILE A 170 14.85 -14.31 -3.78
C ILE A 170 15.50 -15.67 -4.10
N GLU A 171 16.40 -16.10 -3.23
CA GLU A 171 17.04 -17.41 -3.29
C GLU A 171 16.98 -18.12 -1.93
N PRO A 172 17.13 -19.46 -1.85
CA PRO A 172 17.07 -20.18 -0.58
C PRO A 172 18.08 -19.69 0.47
N GLN A 173 19.23 -19.15 0.05
CA GLN A 173 20.28 -18.62 0.93
C GLN A 173 19.89 -17.30 1.61
N VAL A 174 18.92 -16.58 1.05
CA VAL A 174 18.39 -15.32 1.61
C VAL A 174 17.52 -15.61 2.85
N MET A 175 16.97 -16.81 2.97
CA MET A 175 16.07 -17.19 4.06
C MET A 175 16.85 -17.47 5.36
N PRO A 176 16.50 -16.84 6.50
CA PRO A 176 17.20 -17.06 7.77
C PRO A 176 17.04 -18.48 8.33
N VAL A 177 15.88 -19.10 8.10
CA VAL A 177 15.57 -20.45 8.59
C VAL A 177 15.19 -21.33 7.41
N ALA A 178 16.00 -22.36 7.17
CA ALA A 178 15.70 -23.38 6.17
C ALA A 178 14.55 -24.29 6.64
N GLY A 179 13.73 -24.75 5.71
CA GLY A 179 12.59 -25.63 6.02
C GLY A 179 11.40 -25.35 5.13
N LYS A 180 10.23 -25.79 5.56
CA LYS A 180 8.95 -25.60 4.86
C LYS A 180 7.81 -25.54 5.90
N SER A 181 7.54 -24.33 6.38
CA SER A 181 6.46 -24.02 7.31
C SER A 181 5.49 -23.05 6.65
N LEU A 182 4.41 -23.57 6.07
CA LEU A 182 3.37 -22.72 5.50
C LEU A 182 2.60 -21.99 6.62
N ALA A 183 2.44 -22.61 7.79
CA ALA A 183 1.77 -21.98 8.92
C ALA A 183 2.46 -20.67 9.38
N SER A 184 3.79 -20.55 9.20
CA SER A 184 4.53 -19.33 9.51
C SER A 184 4.14 -18.12 8.66
N THR A 185 3.49 -18.35 7.50
CA THR A 185 3.02 -17.27 6.62
C THR A 185 1.76 -16.58 7.13
N LEU A 186 0.96 -17.23 7.99
CA LEU A 186 -0.35 -16.70 8.40
C LEU A 186 -0.28 -15.34 9.11
N PRO A 187 0.60 -15.13 10.10
CA PRO A 187 0.73 -13.82 10.75
C PRO A 187 1.17 -12.72 9.77
N VAL A 188 2.05 -13.08 8.83
CA VAL A 188 2.54 -12.17 7.79
C VAL A 188 1.43 -11.79 6.82
N ILE A 189 0.60 -12.75 6.40
CA ILE A 189 -0.57 -12.52 5.56
C ILE A 189 -1.57 -11.61 6.28
N GLU A 190 -1.85 -11.85 7.57
CA GLU A 190 -2.76 -11.02 8.37
C GLU A 190 -2.28 -9.57 8.52
N SER A 191 -0.96 -9.35 8.57
CA SER A 191 -0.37 -8.00 8.56
C SER A 191 -0.58 -7.23 7.25
N LEU A 192 -0.77 -7.94 6.14
CA LEU A 192 -0.88 -7.38 4.78
C LEU A 192 -2.33 -7.35 4.25
N LEU A 193 -3.16 -8.30 4.68
CA LEU A 193 -4.55 -8.47 4.26
C LEU A 193 -5.44 -8.56 5.49
N SER A 194 -6.38 -7.62 5.59
CA SER A 194 -7.43 -7.69 6.60
C SER A 194 -8.34 -8.90 6.33
N PRO A 195 -8.90 -9.54 7.38
CA PRO A 195 -9.79 -10.70 7.26
C PRO A 195 -10.98 -10.51 6.32
N ASP A 196 -11.51 -9.28 6.25
CA ASP A 196 -12.71 -8.93 5.48
C ASP A 196 -12.41 -8.18 4.16
N SER A 197 -11.13 -8.11 3.75
CA SER A 197 -10.74 -7.36 2.55
C SER A 197 -11.20 -7.99 1.22
N GLY A 198 -11.55 -9.28 1.23
CA GLY A 198 -11.82 -10.05 0.01
C GLY A 198 -10.58 -10.24 -0.86
N GLY A 199 -9.39 -10.13 -0.27
CA GLY A 199 -8.10 -10.33 -0.94
C GLY A 199 -7.87 -11.77 -1.38
N SER A 200 -6.91 -11.98 -2.27
CA SER A 200 -6.54 -13.32 -2.74
C SER A 200 -5.09 -13.63 -2.39
N VAL A 201 -4.85 -14.78 -1.78
CA VAL A 201 -3.52 -15.30 -1.49
C VAL A 201 -3.18 -16.34 -2.56
N VAL A 202 -2.11 -16.11 -3.32
CA VAL A 202 -1.65 -17.04 -4.35
C VAL A 202 -0.36 -17.71 -3.87
N LEU A 203 -0.45 -19.00 -3.55
CA LEU A 203 0.65 -19.83 -3.10
C LEU A 203 1.35 -20.48 -4.29
N PHE A 204 2.66 -20.28 -4.41
CA PHE A 204 3.53 -20.89 -5.41
C PHE A 204 4.44 -21.91 -4.71
N SER A 205 4.11 -23.19 -4.82
CA SER A 205 4.83 -24.24 -4.09
C SER A 205 4.76 -25.59 -4.79
N ASP A 206 5.75 -26.45 -4.54
CA ASP A 206 5.80 -27.84 -4.98
C ASP A 206 5.22 -28.84 -3.97
N GLY A 207 4.83 -28.38 -2.77
CA GLY A 207 4.23 -29.21 -1.73
C GLY A 207 4.15 -28.50 -0.38
N VAL A 208 3.31 -29.00 0.53
CA VAL A 208 3.15 -28.44 1.88
C VAL A 208 3.35 -29.51 2.95
N ASN A 209 3.68 -29.09 4.18
CA ASN A 209 3.72 -30.01 5.30
C ASN A 209 2.29 -30.38 5.74
N ALA A 210 2.03 -31.67 5.93
CA ALA A 210 0.72 -32.17 6.35
C ALA A 210 0.23 -31.55 7.67
N ASN A 211 1.14 -31.21 8.59
CA ASN A 211 0.80 -30.62 9.89
C ASN A 211 0.29 -29.18 9.79
N ASP A 212 0.62 -28.46 8.71
CA ASP A 212 0.20 -27.07 8.51
C ASP A 212 -1.18 -26.97 7.87
N ILE A 213 -1.67 -28.05 7.25
CA ILE A 213 -2.90 -28.05 6.44
C ILE A 213 -4.10 -27.58 7.25
N ASP A 214 -4.32 -28.16 8.43
CA ASP A 214 -5.51 -27.87 9.24
C ASP A 214 -5.49 -26.43 9.74
N ARG A 215 -4.32 -25.92 10.16
CA ARG A 215 -4.15 -24.53 10.62
C ARG A 215 -4.41 -23.51 9.53
N VAL A 216 -3.86 -23.74 8.34
CA VAL A 216 -4.04 -22.84 7.19
C VAL A 216 -5.50 -22.90 6.70
N ALA A 217 -6.11 -24.09 6.67
CA ALA A 217 -7.52 -24.24 6.33
C ALA A 217 -8.44 -23.49 7.31
N ASP A 218 -8.19 -23.60 8.61
CA ASP A 218 -8.95 -22.88 9.63
C ASP A 218 -8.87 -21.37 9.47
N TYR A 219 -7.72 -20.82 9.07
CA TYR A 219 -7.57 -19.39 8.79
C TYR A 219 -8.46 -18.96 7.62
N PHE A 220 -8.31 -19.59 6.45
CA PHE A 220 -9.05 -19.20 5.25
C PHE A 220 -10.56 -19.45 5.35
N ASN A 221 -10.99 -20.42 6.16
CA ASN A 221 -12.41 -20.65 6.44
C ASN A 221 -13.04 -19.59 7.35
N ARG A 222 -12.24 -18.81 8.09
CA ARG A 222 -12.71 -17.72 8.96
C ARG A 222 -12.63 -16.34 8.31
N THR A 223 -11.82 -16.20 7.27
CA THR A 223 -11.65 -14.93 6.53
C THR A 223 -12.47 -14.92 5.24
N SER A 224 -12.76 -13.72 4.73
CA SER A 224 -13.32 -13.54 3.38
C SER A 224 -12.26 -13.64 2.27
N ASN A 225 -10.99 -13.85 2.63
CA ASN A 225 -9.87 -13.99 1.72
C ASN A 225 -9.85 -15.39 1.07
N SER A 226 -9.44 -15.49 -0.19
CA SER A 226 -9.35 -16.79 -0.89
C SER A 226 -7.92 -17.30 -1.01
N LEU A 227 -7.76 -18.62 -0.94
CA LEU A 227 -6.51 -19.31 -1.23
C LEU A 227 -6.54 -19.90 -2.65
N VAL A 228 -5.56 -19.51 -3.47
CA VAL A 228 -5.29 -20.10 -4.78
C VAL A 228 -3.88 -20.70 -4.75
N ILE A 229 -3.74 -21.96 -5.14
CA ILE A 229 -2.47 -22.68 -5.11
C ILE A 229 -2.05 -22.94 -6.54
N LEU A 230 -0.90 -22.43 -6.96
CA LEU A 230 -0.19 -22.88 -8.15
C LEU A 230 0.80 -23.97 -7.74
N ALA A 231 0.47 -25.20 -8.09
CA ALA A 231 1.31 -26.35 -7.81
C ALA A 231 2.43 -26.47 -8.86
N ILE A 232 3.67 -26.33 -8.41
CA ILE A 232 4.85 -26.26 -9.26
C ILE A 232 5.58 -27.60 -9.24
N GLY A 233 5.82 -28.15 -10.42
CA GLY A 233 6.56 -29.39 -10.59
C GLY A 233 5.97 -30.24 -11.69
N ASN A 234 6.61 -31.37 -11.97
CA ASN A 234 6.16 -32.29 -13.00
C ASN A 234 5.88 -33.67 -12.39
N ARG A 235 4.60 -34.07 -12.37
CA ARG A 235 4.15 -35.39 -11.85
C ARG A 235 4.81 -36.58 -12.55
N SER A 236 5.25 -36.41 -13.79
CA SER A 236 5.86 -37.47 -14.61
C SER A 236 7.38 -37.53 -14.47
N SER A 237 8.01 -36.57 -13.80
CA SER A 237 9.46 -36.49 -13.70
C SER A 237 9.97 -37.18 -12.44
N ASN A 238 11.03 -37.97 -12.58
CA ASN A 238 11.74 -38.56 -11.44
C ASN A 238 12.73 -37.52 -10.86
N SER A 239 12.24 -36.59 -10.04
CA SER A 239 13.09 -35.69 -9.25
C SER A 239 13.54 -36.33 -7.95
N SER A 240 14.69 -35.92 -7.40
CA SER A 240 15.18 -36.42 -6.10
C SER A 240 14.29 -36.00 -4.92
N ASN A 241 13.55 -34.90 -5.05
CA ASN A 241 12.51 -34.47 -4.10
C ASN A 241 11.13 -34.47 -4.77
N PRO A 242 10.28 -35.50 -4.54
CA PRO A 242 8.98 -35.60 -5.18
C PRO A 242 8.04 -34.48 -4.72
N THR A 243 7.21 -34.02 -5.63
CA THR A 243 6.19 -33.00 -5.42
C THR A 243 5.05 -33.50 -4.53
N GLY A 244 4.63 -32.69 -3.57
CA GLY A 244 3.52 -32.96 -2.64
C GLY A 244 2.14 -32.58 -3.18
N PHE A 245 1.82 -32.90 -4.45
CA PHE A 245 0.55 -32.52 -5.08
C PHE A 245 -0.68 -33.02 -4.32
N GLU A 246 -0.60 -34.19 -3.67
CA GLU A 246 -1.71 -34.74 -2.89
C GLU A 246 -2.03 -33.86 -1.68
N ASP A 247 -1.01 -33.43 -0.94
CA ASP A 247 -1.17 -32.56 0.23
C ASP A 247 -1.61 -31.14 -0.18
N LEU A 248 -1.14 -30.61 -1.33
CA LEU A 248 -1.66 -29.37 -1.90
C LEU A 248 -3.16 -29.50 -2.27
N GLY A 249 -3.56 -30.64 -2.83
CA GLY A 249 -4.95 -30.94 -3.14
C GLY A 249 -5.82 -31.07 -1.89
N ARG A 250 -5.28 -31.65 -0.81
CA ARG A 250 -5.96 -31.68 0.50
C ARG A 250 -6.11 -30.28 1.07
N LEU A 251 -5.06 -29.47 1.07
CA LEU A 251 -5.10 -28.08 1.53
C LEU A 251 -6.15 -27.26 0.77
N ALA A 252 -6.14 -27.31 -0.56
CA ALA A 252 -7.12 -26.61 -1.37
C ALA A 252 -8.56 -27.00 -1.00
N ARG A 253 -8.85 -28.30 -0.82
CA ARG A 253 -10.19 -28.76 -0.44
C ARG A 253 -10.58 -28.34 0.98
N SER A 254 -9.67 -28.45 1.94
CA SER A 254 -9.94 -28.11 3.35
C SER A 254 -10.13 -26.61 3.57
N ALA A 255 -9.38 -25.78 2.83
CA ALA A 255 -9.43 -24.32 2.91
C ALA A 255 -10.50 -23.69 1.99
N ASN A 256 -11.34 -24.49 1.34
CA ASN A 256 -12.25 -24.05 0.27
C ASN A 256 -11.54 -23.23 -0.84
N GLY A 257 -10.27 -23.53 -1.08
CA GLY A 257 -9.40 -22.90 -2.05
C GLY A 257 -9.37 -23.64 -3.40
N ASN A 258 -8.57 -23.11 -4.33
CA ASN A 258 -8.46 -23.65 -5.68
C ASN A 258 -7.04 -24.13 -5.95
N LEU A 259 -6.90 -25.34 -6.50
CA LEU A 259 -5.62 -25.88 -6.99
C LEU A 259 -5.54 -25.69 -8.50
N VAL A 260 -4.47 -25.07 -8.96
CA VAL A 260 -4.09 -24.94 -10.37
C VAL A 260 -2.75 -25.61 -10.55
N GLU A 261 -2.64 -26.51 -11.53
CA GLU A 261 -1.36 -27.14 -11.86
C GLU A 261 -0.61 -26.30 -12.88
N LEU A 262 0.71 -26.28 -12.76
CA LEU A 262 1.58 -25.56 -13.69
C LEU A 262 1.33 -26.02 -15.13
N SER A 263 1.13 -25.05 -16.02
CA SER A 263 1.06 -25.28 -17.46
C SER A 263 2.29 -24.73 -18.18
N ILE A 264 2.64 -25.36 -19.30
CA ILE A 264 3.69 -24.90 -20.22
C ILE A 264 3.26 -23.58 -20.90
N ASP A 265 1.95 -23.39 -21.12
CA ASP A 265 1.37 -22.15 -21.64
C ASP A 265 0.90 -21.21 -20.52
N ASN A 266 0.20 -20.13 -20.88
CA ASN A 266 -0.34 -19.15 -19.92
C ASN A 266 -1.77 -19.46 -19.45
N SER A 267 -2.27 -20.69 -19.67
CA SER A 267 -3.64 -21.05 -19.27
C SER A 267 -3.82 -21.09 -17.75
N ASP A 268 -2.77 -21.51 -17.02
CA ASP A 268 -2.70 -21.53 -15.56
C ASP A 268 -2.81 -20.12 -14.97
N ILE A 269 -2.00 -19.18 -15.44
CA ILE A 269 -2.01 -17.78 -15.01
C ILE A 269 -3.36 -17.14 -15.31
N LYS A 270 -3.92 -17.36 -16.51
CA LYS A 270 -5.26 -16.87 -16.87
C LYS A 270 -6.37 -17.49 -16.03
N GLN A 271 -6.18 -18.71 -15.53
CA GLN A 271 -7.13 -19.33 -14.61
C GLN A 271 -7.00 -18.70 -13.22
N ILE A 272 -5.79 -18.51 -12.71
CA ILE A 272 -5.53 -17.85 -11.43
C ILE A 272 -6.12 -16.44 -11.42
N GLU A 273 -5.87 -15.66 -12.48
CA GLU A 273 -6.45 -14.33 -12.63
C GLU A 273 -7.99 -14.41 -12.45
N ARG A 274 -8.67 -15.24 -13.25
CA ARG A 274 -10.15 -15.35 -13.18
C ARG A 274 -10.65 -15.74 -11.78
N LEU A 275 -9.87 -16.48 -11.00
CA LEU A 275 -10.20 -16.82 -9.62
C LEU A 275 -10.08 -15.58 -8.71
N ILE A 276 -9.02 -14.78 -8.89
CA ILE A 276 -8.78 -13.53 -8.18
C ILE A 276 -9.90 -12.52 -8.47
N GLU A 277 -10.21 -12.27 -9.75
CA GLU A 277 -11.31 -11.38 -10.16
C GLU A 277 -12.64 -11.82 -9.56
N ARG A 278 -12.94 -13.12 -9.62
CA ARG A 278 -14.19 -13.65 -9.06
C ARG A 278 -14.26 -13.47 -7.55
N ASN A 279 -13.17 -13.71 -6.81
CA ASN A 279 -13.15 -13.50 -5.36
C ASN A 279 -13.39 -12.03 -5.01
N MET A 280 -12.73 -11.11 -5.70
CA MET A 280 -12.94 -9.68 -5.52
C MET A 280 -14.39 -9.26 -5.79
N GLN A 281 -15.03 -9.81 -6.82
CA GLN A 281 -16.44 -9.53 -7.13
C GLN A 281 -17.41 -10.05 -6.06
N LEU A 282 -17.07 -11.14 -5.37
CA LEU A 282 -17.92 -11.77 -4.36
C LEU A 282 -17.72 -11.19 -2.96
N ASN A 283 -16.46 -10.94 -2.58
CA ASN A 283 -16.04 -10.66 -1.20
C ASN A 283 -15.31 -9.32 -1.05
N GLY A 284 -14.94 -8.64 -2.14
CA GLY A 284 -14.22 -7.37 -2.08
C GLY A 284 -15.08 -6.27 -1.46
N ASP A 285 -14.56 -5.67 -0.39
CA ASP A 285 -15.23 -4.57 0.29
C ASP A 285 -15.08 -3.26 -0.52
N SER A 286 -16.23 -2.80 -1.02
CA SER A 286 -16.63 -1.39 -1.18
C SER A 286 -15.69 -0.36 -1.83
N THR A 287 -15.37 -0.49 -3.12
CA THR A 287 -15.14 0.71 -3.97
C THR A 287 -15.88 0.73 -5.30
N MET A 288 -16.43 -0.39 -5.77
CA MET A 288 -17.27 -0.40 -6.98
C MET A 288 -18.52 0.47 -6.78
N PRO A 289 -18.67 1.60 -7.49
CA PRO A 289 -19.88 2.40 -7.39
C PRO A 289 -21.08 1.58 -7.88
N TRP A 290 -22.21 1.76 -7.20
CA TRP A 290 -23.48 1.22 -7.65
C TRP A 290 -23.88 1.85 -8.97
N LYS A 291 -24.17 1.03 -9.97
CA LYS A 291 -24.61 1.52 -11.27
C LYS A 291 -26.06 1.94 -11.18
N ASP A 292 -26.33 3.21 -11.44
CA ASP A 292 -27.69 3.73 -11.50
C ASP A 292 -28.42 3.10 -12.70
N MET A 293 -29.46 2.31 -12.44
CA MET A 293 -30.30 1.69 -13.48
C MET A 293 -31.55 2.52 -13.79
N GLY A 294 -31.71 3.68 -13.14
CA GLY A 294 -32.83 4.59 -13.34
C GLY A 294 -32.95 5.13 -14.76
N TYR A 295 -31.86 5.16 -15.53
CA TYR A 295 -31.88 5.67 -16.91
C TYR A 295 -32.85 4.92 -17.83
N ALA A 296 -33.14 3.64 -17.56
CA ALA A 296 -34.13 2.87 -18.34
C ALA A 296 -35.54 3.47 -18.23
N LEU A 297 -35.86 4.12 -17.09
CA LEU A 297 -37.13 4.80 -16.86
C LEU A 297 -37.24 6.15 -17.59
N LEU A 298 -36.14 6.69 -18.15
CA LEU A 298 -36.20 7.91 -18.97
C LEU A 298 -36.94 7.68 -20.28
N LEU A 299 -36.82 6.49 -20.89
CA LEU A 299 -37.54 6.14 -22.12
C LEU A 299 -39.07 6.27 -22.00
N PRO A 300 -39.74 5.65 -21.00
CA PRO A 300 -41.18 5.83 -20.83
C PRO A 300 -41.54 7.27 -20.44
N ILE A 301 -40.70 7.97 -19.65
CA ILE A 301 -40.92 9.40 -19.34
C ILE A 301 -40.96 10.23 -20.63
N VAL A 302 -39.98 10.05 -21.52
CA VAL A 302 -39.93 10.74 -22.82
C VAL A 302 -41.16 10.40 -23.67
N LEU A 303 -41.57 9.12 -23.71
CA LEU A 303 -42.77 8.72 -24.44
C LEU A 303 -44.03 9.44 -23.92
N PHE A 304 -44.19 9.58 -22.61
CA PHE A 304 -45.30 10.33 -22.03
C PHE A 304 -45.21 11.84 -22.27
N THR A 305 -43.99 12.43 -22.30
CA THR A 305 -43.83 13.85 -22.66
C THR A 305 -44.26 14.15 -24.09
N LEU A 306 -44.13 13.20 -25.02
CA LEU A 306 -44.57 13.39 -26.41
C LEU A 306 -46.10 13.60 -26.52
N LEU A 307 -46.88 13.06 -25.58
CA LEU A 307 -48.35 13.25 -25.55
C LEU A 307 -48.73 14.71 -25.28
N TRP A 308 -47.82 15.52 -24.72
CA TRP A 308 -48.04 16.95 -24.45
C TRP A 308 -48.02 17.83 -25.70
N PHE A 309 -47.52 17.32 -26.84
CA PHE A 309 -47.63 18.01 -28.14
C PHE A 309 -49.05 17.99 -28.70
N ARG A 310 -49.98 17.26 -28.07
CA ARG A 310 -51.39 17.21 -28.47
C ARG A 310 -52.09 18.53 -28.12
N LYS A 311 -52.70 19.18 -29.12
CA LYS A 311 -53.54 20.38 -28.93
C LYS A 311 -54.63 20.10 -27.89
N GLY A 312 -54.75 20.97 -26.88
CA GLY A 312 -55.69 20.86 -25.77
C GLY A 312 -55.08 20.39 -24.44
N TRP A 313 -53.81 19.94 -24.43
CA TRP A 313 -53.10 19.49 -23.23
C TRP A 313 -52.19 20.60 -22.69
N LEU A 314 -52.76 21.78 -22.42
CA LEU A 314 -52.01 22.92 -21.88
C LEU A 314 -52.00 22.87 -20.36
N VAL A 315 -51.13 22.04 -19.80
CA VAL A 315 -50.61 22.36 -18.45
C VAL A 315 -49.68 23.55 -18.63
N GLN A 316 -49.99 24.65 -17.96
CA GLN A 316 -49.26 25.90 -18.09
C GLN A 316 -47.77 25.68 -17.80
N TRP A 317 -46.96 25.86 -18.85
CA TRP A 317 -45.50 25.71 -18.88
C TRP A 317 -44.72 26.49 -17.80
N ALA A 318 -45.39 27.39 -17.08
CA ALA A 318 -44.81 28.24 -16.05
C ALA A 318 -44.25 27.46 -14.83
N ILE A 319 -44.88 26.34 -14.44
CA ILE A 319 -44.45 25.59 -13.24
C ILE A 319 -43.19 24.75 -13.54
N VAL A 320 -43.08 24.19 -14.75
CA VAL A 320 -41.91 23.42 -15.19
C VAL A 320 -40.70 24.32 -15.40
N ALA A 321 -40.89 25.52 -15.97
CA ALA A 321 -39.81 26.50 -16.12
C ALA A 321 -39.28 27.01 -14.77
N CYS A 322 -40.15 27.19 -13.77
CA CYS A 322 -39.75 27.71 -12.45
C CYS A 322 -39.04 26.68 -11.56
N LEU A 323 -39.25 25.38 -11.80
CA LEU A 323 -38.60 24.29 -11.06
C LEU A 323 -37.23 23.88 -11.62
N VAL A 324 -36.95 24.16 -12.89
CA VAL A 324 -35.69 23.78 -13.57
C VAL A 324 -34.60 24.86 -13.44
N THR A 325 -34.95 26.11 -13.09
CA THR A 325 -33.99 27.22 -13.01
C THR A 325 -33.06 27.27 -11.79
N PRO A 326 -33.30 26.66 -10.61
CA PRO A 326 -32.38 26.85 -9.47
C PRO A 326 -31.07 26.05 -9.59
N SER A 327 -31.03 24.97 -10.39
CA SER A 327 -29.87 24.06 -10.43
C SER A 327 -28.72 24.52 -11.34
N LEU A 328 -28.93 25.53 -12.19
CA LEU A 328 -27.88 26.07 -13.08
C LEU A 328 -27.10 27.26 -12.46
N LEU A 329 -27.57 27.83 -11.36
CA LEU A 329 -26.95 29.02 -10.73
C LEU A 329 -26.19 28.73 -9.43
N LEU A 330 -26.27 27.50 -8.91
CA LEU A 330 -25.50 27.04 -7.76
C LEU A 330 -24.37 26.11 -8.20
N SER A 331 -23.51 26.60 -9.10
CA SER A 331 -22.13 26.11 -9.16
C SER A 331 -21.46 26.52 -7.86
N HIS A 332 -21.49 25.64 -6.84
CA HIS A 332 -20.48 25.73 -5.80
C HIS A 332 -19.14 25.49 -6.50
N ASN A 333 -18.36 26.56 -6.65
CA ASN A 333 -16.93 26.42 -6.82
C ASN A 333 -16.45 25.65 -5.60
N VAL A 334 -16.14 24.36 -5.80
CA VAL A 334 -15.26 23.63 -4.88
C VAL A 334 -13.94 24.38 -4.97
N VAL A 335 -13.76 25.36 -4.09
CA VAL A 335 -12.45 25.85 -3.72
C VAL A 335 -11.73 24.62 -3.22
N ALA A 336 -10.81 24.12 -4.03
CA ALA A 336 -9.80 23.18 -3.57
C ALA A 336 -9.15 23.84 -2.36
N ALA A 337 -9.44 23.32 -1.17
CA ALA A 337 -8.58 23.54 -0.04
C ALA A 337 -7.27 22.87 -0.41
N GLU A 338 -6.32 23.66 -0.90
CA GLU A 338 -4.91 23.32 -0.81
C GLU A 338 -4.66 23.11 0.68
N ASN A 339 -4.71 21.84 1.11
CA ASN A 339 -3.90 21.40 2.21
C ASN A 339 -2.45 21.58 1.74
N GLU A 340 -1.91 22.78 1.93
CA GLU A 340 -0.48 22.96 2.09
C GLU A 340 -0.09 22.02 3.22
N LEU A 341 0.41 20.87 2.81
CA LEU A 341 1.16 19.95 3.62
C LEU A 341 2.38 20.78 4.07
N GLU A 342 2.28 21.42 5.24
CA GLU A 342 3.44 21.91 5.96
C GLU A 342 4.36 20.71 6.16
N THR A 343 5.28 20.57 5.23
CA THR A 343 6.51 19.82 5.38
C THR A 343 7.25 20.51 6.52
N LYS A 344 6.97 20.06 7.75
CA LYS A 344 7.79 20.35 8.93
C LYS A 344 9.12 19.61 8.77
N THR A 345 9.91 20.12 7.84
CA THR A 345 11.34 19.88 7.75
C THR A 345 11.99 21.17 8.23
N HIS A 346 12.13 21.27 9.55
CA HIS A 346 13.34 21.72 10.24
C HIS A 346 13.01 21.79 11.74
N SER A 347 13.93 21.24 12.52
CA SER A 347 14.04 21.35 13.96
C SER A 347 14.12 22.82 14.39
N GLU A 348 12.97 23.48 14.52
CA GLU A 348 12.91 24.76 15.22
C GLU A 348 13.19 24.48 16.70
N LEU A 349 14.34 24.98 17.17
CA LEU A 349 14.62 24.99 18.60
C LEU A 349 13.46 25.70 19.32
N PRO A 350 12.98 25.14 20.44
CA PRO A 350 11.91 25.74 21.20
C PRO A 350 12.28 27.17 21.61
N SER A 351 11.38 28.12 21.37
CA SER A 351 11.58 29.52 21.75
C SER A 351 11.81 29.65 23.26
N PRO A 352 12.78 30.46 23.72
CA PRO A 352 13.04 30.62 25.14
C PRO A 352 11.79 31.17 25.87
N PRO A 353 11.57 30.79 27.14
CA PRO A 353 10.43 31.26 27.92
C PRO A 353 10.47 32.79 28.09
N SER A 354 9.30 33.40 28.28
CA SER A 354 9.18 34.84 28.50
C SER A 354 10.00 35.32 29.71
N GLU A 355 10.62 36.50 29.61
CA GLU A 355 11.56 37.04 30.61
C GLU A 355 11.01 37.04 32.04
N LEU A 356 9.72 37.37 32.22
CA LEU A 356 9.06 37.37 33.53
C LEU A 356 8.92 35.96 34.13
N LYS A 357 8.64 34.96 33.29
CA LYS A 357 8.53 33.56 33.73
C LYS A 357 9.91 33.04 34.12
N GLN A 358 10.93 33.34 33.32
CA GLN A 358 12.31 32.94 33.59
C GLN A 358 12.83 33.56 34.90
N PHE A 359 12.61 34.87 35.10
CA PHE A 359 12.97 35.55 36.36
C PHE A 359 12.37 34.89 37.60
N TRP A 360 11.10 34.47 37.52
CA TRP A 360 10.44 33.82 38.65
C TRP A 360 11.06 32.45 38.96
N TRP A 361 11.41 31.65 37.94
CA TRP A 361 12.08 30.36 38.15
C TRP A 361 13.50 30.51 38.71
N ASP A 362 14.25 31.50 38.24
CA ASP A 362 15.62 31.78 38.68
C ASP A 362 15.71 32.15 40.19
N LEU A 363 14.61 32.59 40.81
CA LEU A 363 14.54 32.86 42.26
C LEU A 363 14.53 31.58 43.11
N TRP A 364 14.04 30.47 42.58
CA TRP A 364 13.80 29.23 43.34
C TRP A 364 14.72 28.08 42.94
N PHE A 365 15.18 28.06 41.69
CA PHE A 365 15.97 26.96 41.13
C PHE A 365 17.13 27.50 40.29
N THR A 366 18.29 26.86 40.38
CA THR A 366 19.40 27.15 39.47
C THR A 366 19.03 26.74 38.05
N ARG A 367 19.71 27.32 37.06
CA ARG A 367 19.52 27.01 35.64
C ARG A 367 19.67 25.51 35.35
N ASP A 368 20.67 24.86 35.93
CA ASP A 368 20.82 23.40 35.84
C ASP A 368 19.69 22.61 36.49
N GLN A 369 19.14 23.07 37.64
CA GLN A 369 17.99 22.40 38.26
C GLN A 369 16.72 22.55 37.42
N GLN A 370 16.55 23.70 36.76
CA GLN A 370 15.46 23.92 35.81
C GLN A 370 15.62 23.00 34.59
N GLY A 371 16.84 22.89 34.05
CA GLY A 371 17.21 21.96 32.99
C GLY A 371 16.91 20.51 33.36
N GLN A 372 17.37 20.06 34.53
CA GLN A 372 17.15 18.69 35.00
C GLN A 372 15.66 18.35 35.10
N ARG A 373 14.84 19.27 35.62
CA ARG A 373 13.39 19.08 35.69
C ARG A 373 12.74 18.91 34.31
N LEU A 374 13.20 19.64 33.30
CA LEU A 374 12.73 19.50 31.92
C LEU A 374 13.25 18.19 31.29
N PHE A 375 14.47 17.82 31.60
CA PHE A 375 15.09 16.57 31.17
C PHE A 375 14.29 15.36 31.68
N ASP A 376 13.92 15.37 32.96
CA ASP A 376 13.11 14.31 33.59
C ASP A 376 11.69 14.21 32.99
N GLN A 377 11.20 15.27 32.35
CA GLN A 377 9.92 15.30 31.63
C GLN A 377 10.04 14.83 30.16
N GLY A 378 11.24 14.43 29.71
CA GLY A 378 11.51 14.06 28.32
C GLY A 378 11.64 15.25 27.37
N ARG A 379 11.70 16.49 27.89
CA ARG A 379 11.80 17.73 27.10
C ARG A 379 13.26 18.12 26.89
N TYR A 380 14.00 17.26 26.19
CA TYR A 380 15.46 17.32 26.14
C TYR A 380 16.03 18.60 25.49
N LEU A 381 15.49 19.05 24.35
CA LEU A 381 15.98 20.26 23.69
C LEU A 381 15.71 21.52 24.51
N GLU A 382 14.58 21.58 25.22
CA GLU A 382 14.29 22.69 26.15
C GLU A 382 15.19 22.65 27.39
N ALA A 383 15.48 21.45 27.89
CA ALA A 383 16.41 21.27 29.00
C ALA A 383 17.82 21.77 28.63
N ALA A 384 18.28 21.47 27.41
CA ALA A 384 19.58 21.90 26.90
C ALA A 384 19.74 23.43 26.91
N LEU A 385 18.67 24.17 26.61
CA LEU A 385 18.67 25.64 26.66
C LEU A 385 18.76 26.21 28.09
N GLN A 386 18.45 25.39 29.11
CA GLN A 386 18.48 25.81 30.50
C GLN A 386 19.75 25.37 31.22
N PHE A 387 20.45 24.33 30.76
CA PHE A 387 21.70 23.90 31.39
C PHE A 387 22.84 24.91 31.16
N GLU A 388 23.44 25.36 32.26
CA GLU A 388 24.68 26.13 32.28
C GLU A 388 25.88 25.19 32.15
N ASP A 389 25.86 24.04 32.83
CA ASP A 389 26.92 23.03 32.73
C ASP A 389 26.98 22.45 31.30
N PRO A 390 28.11 22.60 30.58
CA PRO A 390 28.25 22.15 29.21
C PRO A 390 28.10 20.63 29.05
N LEU A 391 28.44 19.83 30.08
CA LEU A 391 28.26 18.38 30.05
C LEU A 391 26.77 18.03 30.06
N TYR A 392 25.99 18.57 31.00
CA TYR A 392 24.54 18.31 31.05
C TYR A 392 23.80 18.87 29.84
N ARG A 393 24.22 20.05 29.35
CA ARG A 393 23.72 20.62 28.10
C ARG A 393 23.97 19.69 26.92
N GLY A 394 25.18 19.15 26.80
CA GLY A 394 25.53 18.18 25.77
C GLY A 394 24.71 16.90 25.85
N VAL A 395 24.53 16.35 27.07
CA VAL A 395 23.67 15.17 27.30
C VAL A 395 22.23 15.47 26.85
N ALA A 396 21.68 16.62 27.23
CA ALA A 396 20.35 17.04 26.82
C ALA A 396 20.20 17.16 25.30
N TYR A 397 21.16 17.78 24.60
CA TYR A 397 21.16 17.79 23.13
C TYR A 397 21.26 16.39 22.53
N TYR A 398 22.07 15.50 23.10
CA TYR A 398 22.24 14.13 22.62
C TYR A 398 20.94 13.32 22.72
N TYR A 399 20.24 13.39 23.86
CA TYR A 399 18.92 12.77 24.01
C TYR A 399 17.85 13.44 23.14
N GLY A 400 17.98 14.75 22.91
CA GLY A 400 17.19 15.52 21.94
C GLY A 400 17.50 15.22 20.47
N ARG A 401 18.47 14.33 20.19
CA ARG A 401 18.96 13.95 18.85
C ARG A 401 19.60 15.08 18.05
N ASP A 402 19.98 16.17 18.70
CA ASP A 402 20.79 17.23 18.11
C ASP A 402 22.28 16.92 18.38
N TYR A 403 22.82 15.98 17.62
CA TYR A 403 24.16 15.47 17.85
C TYR A 403 25.27 16.49 17.56
N LEU A 404 25.01 17.44 16.66
CA LEU A 404 25.94 18.51 16.32
C LEU A 404 26.12 19.46 17.52
N GLN A 405 25.01 19.94 18.11
CA GLN A 405 25.07 20.80 19.30
C GLN A 405 25.58 20.03 20.52
N ALA A 406 25.21 18.74 20.64
CA ALA A 406 25.73 17.87 21.70
C ALA A 406 27.25 17.77 21.65
N GLN A 407 27.82 17.49 20.47
CA GLN A 407 29.26 17.43 20.27
C GLN A 407 29.93 18.74 20.66
N ALA A 408 29.40 19.89 20.21
CA ALA A 408 29.96 21.20 20.53
C ALA A 408 29.99 21.45 22.04
N ALA A 409 28.88 21.17 22.75
CA ALA A 409 28.79 21.32 24.20
C ALA A 409 29.72 20.35 24.95
N PHE A 410 29.88 19.12 24.48
CA PHE A 410 30.82 18.18 25.08
C PHE A 410 32.29 18.58 24.89
N ILE A 411 32.64 19.13 23.73
CA ILE A 411 33.99 19.68 23.49
C ILE A 411 34.23 20.89 24.41
N GLU A 412 33.22 21.74 24.60
CA GLU A 412 33.30 22.90 25.52
C GLU A 412 33.53 22.49 26.98
N ALA A 413 32.95 21.36 27.41
CA ALA A 413 33.13 20.86 28.78
C ALA A 413 34.57 20.43 29.10
N ASP A 414 35.36 20.06 28.08
CA ASP A 414 36.79 19.68 28.17
C ASP A 414 37.12 18.69 29.30
N GLN A 415 36.24 17.70 29.51
CA GLN A 415 36.40 16.60 30.46
C GLN A 415 36.55 15.28 29.71
N ASP A 416 37.29 14.31 30.26
CA ASP A 416 37.47 13.00 29.62
C ASP A 416 36.14 12.29 29.32
N LEU A 417 35.17 12.38 30.24
CA LEU A 417 33.83 11.85 30.04
C LEU A 417 33.08 12.61 28.93
N ALA A 418 33.26 13.93 28.85
CA ALA A 418 32.67 14.73 27.79
C ALA A 418 33.28 14.36 26.43
N LEU A 419 34.60 14.15 26.34
CA LEU A 419 35.26 13.69 25.12
C LEU A 419 34.77 12.31 24.68
N LEU A 420 34.52 11.39 25.61
CA LEU A 420 33.86 10.11 25.31
C LEU A 420 32.48 10.35 24.68
N TYR A 421 31.65 11.21 25.28
CA TYR A 421 30.33 11.54 24.75
C TYR A 421 30.37 12.32 23.44
N ALA A 422 31.37 13.17 23.22
CA ALA A 422 31.62 13.84 21.94
C ALA A 422 31.91 12.81 20.85
N GLY A 423 32.71 11.78 21.14
CA GLY A 423 32.94 10.67 20.22
C GLY A 423 31.66 9.89 19.91
N MET A 424 30.82 9.64 20.91
CA MET A 424 29.51 9.01 20.69
C MET A 424 28.58 9.89 19.83
N ALA A 425 28.60 11.21 20.03
CA ALA A 425 27.84 12.16 19.23
C ALA A 425 28.35 12.22 17.77
N LEU A 426 29.67 12.22 17.56
CA LEU A 426 30.28 12.10 16.23
C LEU A 426 29.87 10.81 15.52
N ALA A 427 29.85 9.68 16.23
CA ALA A 427 29.42 8.39 15.66
C ALA A 427 27.97 8.46 15.16
N ARG A 428 27.08 9.15 15.89
CA ARG A 428 25.68 9.36 15.50
C ARG A 428 25.53 10.30 14.30
N GLN A 429 26.48 11.21 14.11
CA GLN A 429 26.60 12.04 12.91
C GLN A 429 27.18 11.29 11.71
N ARG A 430 27.56 10.01 11.87
CA ARG A 430 28.24 9.16 10.86
C ARG A 430 29.67 9.62 10.54
N GLU A 431 30.25 10.46 11.39
CA GLU A 431 31.64 10.92 11.30
C GLU A 431 32.57 9.86 11.90
N TYR A 432 32.59 8.67 11.31
CA TYR A 432 33.26 7.48 11.89
C TYR A 432 34.78 7.64 11.96
N LEU A 433 35.39 8.34 11.00
CA LEU A 433 36.84 8.61 11.00
C LEU A 433 37.23 9.55 12.13
N ALA A 434 36.51 10.67 12.28
CA ALA A 434 36.72 11.60 13.37
C ALA A 434 36.45 10.93 14.74
N THR A 435 35.43 10.08 14.81
CA THR A 435 35.12 9.28 16.00
C THR A 435 36.28 8.35 16.37
N ARG A 436 36.82 7.61 15.40
CA ARG A 436 37.97 6.71 15.60
C ARG A 436 39.16 7.48 16.14
N GLN A 437 39.53 8.58 15.49
CA GLN A 437 40.64 9.44 15.91
C GLN A 437 40.43 9.99 17.33
N LEU A 438 39.22 10.44 17.65
CA LEU A 438 38.91 10.96 18.99
C LEU A 438 39.04 9.88 20.05
N PHE A 439 38.49 8.68 19.84
CA PHE A 439 38.64 7.58 20.79
C PHE A 439 40.08 7.09 20.92
N GLU A 440 40.84 6.99 19.83
CA GLU A 440 42.27 6.67 19.88
C GLU A 440 43.05 7.72 20.69
N SER A 441 42.76 9.00 20.48
CA SER A 441 43.39 10.08 21.25
C SER A 441 43.04 10.00 22.73
N LEU A 442 41.78 9.69 23.08
CA LEU A 442 41.32 9.54 24.46
C LEU A 442 41.99 8.35 25.14
N LEU A 443 42.11 7.21 24.44
CA LEU A 443 42.77 6.00 24.93
C LEU A 443 44.30 6.13 25.05
N SER A 444 44.91 7.14 24.43
CA SER A 444 46.35 7.41 24.53
C SER A 444 46.76 8.16 25.80
N LYS A 445 45.80 8.68 26.59
CA LYS A 445 46.07 9.39 27.85
C LYS A 445 46.56 8.43 28.93
N GLU A 446 47.64 8.79 29.63
CA GLU A 446 48.24 7.96 30.69
C GLU A 446 47.35 7.81 31.93
N GLU A 447 46.64 8.89 32.30
CA GLU A 447 45.69 8.90 33.42
C GLU A 447 44.26 9.04 32.87
N LEU A 448 43.54 7.92 32.74
CA LEU A 448 42.15 7.88 32.31
C LEU A 448 41.33 6.99 33.26
N ASP A 449 40.11 7.42 33.58
CA ASP A 449 39.19 6.61 34.40
C ASP A 449 38.98 5.22 33.78
N PRO A 450 39.09 4.11 34.55
CA PRO A 450 38.97 2.76 34.03
C PRO A 450 37.65 2.46 33.31
N ASN A 451 36.53 3.06 33.75
CA ASN A 451 35.24 2.86 33.10
C ASN A 451 35.21 3.58 31.74
N ILE A 452 35.71 4.81 31.68
CA ILE A 452 35.85 5.56 30.43
C ILE A 452 36.74 4.78 29.45
N HIS A 453 37.85 4.25 29.92
CA HIS A 453 38.78 3.45 29.10
C HIS A 453 38.10 2.21 28.49
N VAL A 454 37.33 1.45 29.28
CA VAL A 454 36.58 0.28 28.79
C VAL A 454 35.51 0.69 27.77
N THR A 455 34.72 1.72 28.06
CA THR A 455 33.65 2.18 27.17
C THR A 455 34.20 2.75 25.86
N ALA A 456 35.27 3.56 25.91
CA ALA A 456 35.94 4.08 24.72
C ALA A 456 36.46 2.94 23.84
N LYS A 457 37.05 1.90 24.43
CA LYS A 457 37.55 0.72 23.68
C LYS A 457 36.42 -0.07 23.01
N GLN A 458 35.29 -0.24 23.69
CA GLN A 458 34.10 -0.91 23.12
C GLN A 458 33.52 -0.11 21.95
N ASN A 459 33.35 1.20 22.13
CA ASN A 459 32.82 2.07 21.08
C ASN A 459 33.79 2.16 19.89
N LEU A 460 35.10 2.22 20.14
CA LEU A 460 36.12 2.17 19.09
C LEU A 460 36.05 0.86 18.29
N ALA A 461 35.87 -0.29 18.96
CA ALA A 461 35.69 -1.56 18.28
C ALA A 461 34.43 -1.57 17.38
N ALA A 462 33.32 -1.01 17.86
CA ALA A 462 32.10 -0.89 17.06
C ALA A 462 32.29 0.03 15.84
N VAL A 463 32.95 1.18 16.02
CA VAL A 463 33.26 2.11 14.92
C VAL A 463 34.20 1.46 13.90
N ASN A 464 35.22 0.73 14.35
CA ASN A 464 36.12 0.00 13.45
C ASN A 464 35.38 -1.11 12.69
N ALA A 465 34.45 -1.82 13.31
CA ALA A 465 33.63 -2.81 12.63
C ALA A 465 32.75 -2.18 11.54
N ILE A 466 32.20 -0.99 11.76
CA ILE A 466 31.45 -0.24 10.74
C ILE A 466 32.37 0.15 9.58
N ILE A 467 33.56 0.66 9.87
CA ILE A 467 34.54 1.04 8.84
C ILE A 467 34.95 -0.19 8.02
N GLU A 468 35.25 -1.31 8.67
CA GLU A 468 35.61 -2.57 8.01
C GLU A 468 34.46 -3.11 7.14
N GLU A 469 33.21 -2.98 7.57
CA GLU A 469 32.05 -3.38 6.77
C GLU A 469 31.91 -2.52 5.51
N ILE A 470 32.16 -1.21 5.60
CA ILE A 470 32.18 -0.32 4.44
C ILE A 470 33.29 -0.72 3.46
N GLU A 471 34.47 -1.09 3.96
CA GLU A 471 35.57 -1.61 3.13
C GLU A 471 35.16 -2.91 2.45
N ARG A 472 34.62 -3.88 3.20
CA ARG A 472 34.17 -5.17 2.66
C ARG A 472 33.10 -5.01 1.59
N TYR A 473 32.16 -4.08 1.80
CA TYR A 473 31.11 -3.78 0.81
C TYR A 473 31.67 -3.10 -0.44
N SER A 474 32.64 -2.19 -0.28
CA SER A 474 33.38 -1.61 -1.42
C SER A 474 34.10 -2.69 -2.23
N GLU A 475 34.70 -3.68 -1.56
CA GLU A 475 35.38 -4.81 -2.20
C GLU A 475 34.44 -5.82 -2.86
N SER A 476 33.26 -6.09 -2.31
CA SER A 476 32.32 -7.06 -2.88
C SER A 476 31.73 -6.61 -4.22
N GLN A 477 31.52 -5.30 -4.38
CA GLN A 477 31.10 -4.67 -5.64
C GLN A 477 32.11 -4.84 -6.78
N ARG A 478 33.37 -5.17 -6.48
CA ARG A 478 34.37 -5.54 -7.48
C ARG A 478 33.98 -6.83 -8.22
N ASN A 479 33.41 -7.80 -7.51
CA ASN A 479 33.16 -9.13 -8.06
C ASN A 479 31.88 -9.19 -8.91
N SER A 480 30.87 -8.36 -8.62
CA SER A 480 29.64 -8.26 -9.42
C SER A 480 29.87 -7.55 -10.76
N ILE A 481 30.76 -6.54 -10.80
CA ILE A 481 31.09 -5.79 -12.03
C ILE A 481 32.13 -6.53 -12.91
N SER A 482 32.87 -7.50 -12.35
CA SER A 482 33.87 -8.28 -13.08
C SER A 482 33.28 -9.44 -13.89
N GLU A 483 31.99 -9.77 -13.73
CA GLU A 483 31.28 -10.62 -14.69
C GLU A 483 31.01 -9.77 -15.94
N LYS A 484 31.93 -9.89 -16.92
CA LYS A 484 31.81 -9.29 -18.25
C LYS A 484 30.37 -9.45 -18.75
N PRO A 485 29.73 -8.42 -19.32
CA PRO A 485 28.60 -8.67 -20.20
C PRO A 485 29.12 -9.58 -21.31
N GLU A 486 28.53 -10.77 -21.47
CA GLU A 486 28.69 -11.55 -22.69
C GLU A 486 28.06 -10.74 -23.83
N GLU A 487 28.76 -9.72 -24.29
CA GLU A 487 28.46 -9.04 -25.52
C GLU A 487 28.79 -10.06 -26.62
N SER A 488 27.75 -10.73 -27.10
CA SER A 488 27.79 -11.57 -28.28
C SER A 488 28.31 -10.74 -29.45
N ILE A 489 29.62 -10.82 -29.70
CA ILE A 489 30.19 -10.27 -30.92
C ILE A 489 29.72 -11.21 -32.04
N GLU A 490 28.82 -10.73 -32.90
CA GLU A 490 28.51 -11.46 -34.12
C GLU A 490 29.79 -11.59 -34.95
N LEU A 491 30.26 -12.83 -35.12
CA LEU A 491 31.34 -13.12 -36.05
C LEU A 491 30.89 -12.74 -37.46
N GLY A 492 31.58 -11.79 -38.08
CA GLY A 492 31.45 -11.56 -39.52
C GLY A 492 31.83 -12.83 -40.32
N ASP A 493 31.18 -13.01 -41.47
CA ASP A 493 31.14 -14.22 -42.32
C ASP A 493 32.47 -14.78 -42.88
N ASN A 494 33.64 -14.36 -42.38
CA ASN A 494 34.92 -14.87 -42.85
C ASN A 494 35.57 -15.83 -41.81
N PRO A 495 35.94 -17.06 -42.20
CA PRO A 495 36.57 -18.02 -41.29
C PRO A 495 37.96 -17.51 -40.87
N GLN A 496 38.15 -17.26 -39.58
CA GLN A 496 39.48 -17.01 -39.00
C GLN A 496 40.05 -18.30 -38.38
N THR A 497 41.30 -18.59 -38.73
CA THR A 497 42.08 -19.69 -38.17
C THR A 497 42.69 -19.30 -36.82
N SER A 498 42.64 -20.24 -35.88
CA SER A 498 43.20 -20.17 -34.52
C SER A 498 44.73 -19.99 -34.53
N GLU A 499 45.20 -18.75 -34.52
CA GLU A 499 46.49 -18.41 -33.92
C GLU A 499 46.22 -17.41 -32.79
N GLY A 500 46.64 -17.79 -31.59
CA GLY A 500 46.43 -17.01 -30.37
C GLY A 500 47.05 -15.63 -30.51
N ALA A 501 46.20 -14.62 -30.66
CA ALA A 501 46.57 -13.25 -30.36
C ALA A 501 46.63 -13.14 -28.83
N GLU A 502 47.81 -12.86 -28.30
CA GLU A 502 47.93 -12.36 -26.94
C GLU A 502 47.07 -11.09 -26.85
N GLU A 503 45.99 -11.16 -26.07
CA GLU A 503 45.28 -9.97 -25.63
C GLU A 503 46.30 -9.12 -24.86
N GLU A 504 46.82 -8.05 -25.47
CA GLU A 504 47.27 -6.89 -24.73
C GLU A 504 46.04 -6.30 -24.04
N VAL A 505 45.68 -6.92 -22.91
CA VAL A 505 44.75 -6.36 -21.96
C VAL A 505 45.36 -5.04 -21.54
N VAL A 506 44.76 -3.95 -21.96
CA VAL A 506 45.10 -2.61 -21.51
C VAL A 506 44.88 -2.60 -20.00
N GLN A 507 45.94 -2.88 -19.23
CA GLN A 507 45.96 -2.84 -17.76
C GLN A 507 45.54 -1.46 -17.23
N GLU A 508 45.56 -0.45 -18.09
CA GLU A 508 45.13 0.93 -17.80
C GLU A 508 43.59 1.08 -17.73
N LEU A 509 42.80 0.16 -18.30
CA LEU A 509 41.35 0.06 -18.05
C LEU A 509 40.99 -0.76 -16.81
N LEU A 510 41.98 -1.41 -16.19
CA LEU A 510 41.84 -2.21 -14.96
C LEU A 510 42.15 -1.42 -13.69
N MET A 511 42.47 -0.12 -13.77
CA MET A 511 42.47 0.75 -12.59
C MET A 511 41.03 1.15 -12.25
N SER A 512 40.24 0.19 -11.75
CA SER A 512 39.17 0.56 -10.83
C SER A 512 39.88 1.08 -9.57
N GLU A 513 40.00 2.39 -9.42
CA GLU A 513 40.40 2.97 -8.13
C GLU A 513 39.34 2.59 -7.11
N THR A 514 39.64 1.53 -6.35
CA THR A 514 38.86 1.12 -5.20
C THR A 514 39.03 2.20 -4.15
N LEU A 515 37.95 2.87 -3.79
CA LEU A 515 37.97 3.83 -2.71
C LEU A 515 38.04 3.06 -1.39
N ASN A 516 39.08 3.28 -0.60
CA ASN A 516 39.16 2.76 0.77
C ASN A 516 38.11 3.47 1.65
N ALA A 517 37.62 2.86 2.74
CA ALA A 517 36.64 3.50 3.62
C ALA A 517 37.11 4.85 4.17
N ASN A 518 38.41 5.06 4.36
CA ASN A 518 38.96 6.35 4.73
C ASN A 518 38.76 7.43 3.65
N GLU A 519 38.81 7.06 2.37
CA GLU A 519 38.60 7.98 1.24
C GLU A 519 37.10 8.25 1.02
N ILE A 520 36.28 7.21 1.16
CA ILE A 520 34.81 7.29 1.09
C ILE A 520 34.29 8.16 2.22
N LEU A 521 34.63 7.84 3.47
CA LEU A 521 34.15 8.57 4.66
C LEU A 521 34.84 9.92 4.84
N GLY A 522 36.02 10.12 4.24
CA GLY A 522 36.77 11.36 4.34
C GLY A 522 36.35 12.44 3.33
N SER A 523 35.53 12.11 2.32
CA SER A 523 35.09 13.10 1.34
C SER A 523 33.63 12.89 0.90
N GLU A 524 32.83 13.94 1.05
CA GLU A 524 31.40 13.91 0.72
C GLU A 524 31.15 13.59 -0.76
N GLU A 525 32.03 14.06 -1.66
CA GLU A 525 31.92 13.80 -3.09
C GLU A 525 32.18 12.32 -3.43
N LEU A 526 33.18 11.68 -2.83
CA LEU A 526 33.45 10.25 -3.05
C LEU A 526 32.41 9.39 -2.34
N ALA A 527 31.94 9.79 -1.16
CA ALA A 527 30.80 9.16 -0.48
C ALA A 527 29.57 9.16 -1.38
N LYS A 528 29.26 10.30 -2.03
CA LYS A 528 28.12 10.41 -2.95
C LYS A 528 28.31 9.55 -4.20
N ARG A 529 29.50 9.58 -4.83
CA ARG A 529 29.80 8.71 -5.98
C ARG A 529 29.82 7.22 -5.62
N TRP A 530 30.11 6.88 -4.38
CA TRP A 530 30.00 5.52 -3.85
C TRP A 530 28.53 5.17 -3.66
N LEU A 531 27.73 6.00 -2.97
CA LEU A 531 26.28 5.82 -2.77
C LEU A 531 25.50 5.67 -4.08
N ASP A 532 25.80 6.48 -5.10
CA ASP A 532 25.18 6.38 -6.43
C ASP A 532 25.53 5.06 -7.15
N ARG A 533 26.63 4.40 -6.75
CA ARG A 533 27.07 3.09 -7.24
C ARG A 533 26.61 1.92 -6.37
N ILE A 534 26.02 2.19 -5.20
CA ILE A 534 25.37 1.16 -4.40
C ILE A 534 24.05 0.80 -5.08
N GLU A 535 24.12 -0.04 -6.09
CA GLU A 535 23.03 -0.97 -6.32
C GLU A 535 23.05 -1.90 -5.10
N SER A 536 22.10 -1.72 -4.19
CA SER A 536 21.90 -2.67 -3.11
C SER A 536 21.65 -4.01 -3.78
N ASP A 537 22.62 -4.94 -3.74
CA ASP A 537 22.37 -6.34 -4.07
C ASP A 537 21.07 -6.72 -3.35
N PRO A 538 19.95 -6.89 -4.09
CA PRO A 538 18.66 -7.02 -3.42
C PRO A 538 18.61 -8.29 -2.59
N SER A 539 19.49 -9.27 -2.86
CA SER A 539 19.62 -10.53 -2.14
C SER A 539 20.17 -10.30 -0.74
N LEU A 540 21.27 -9.55 -0.61
CA LEU A 540 21.84 -9.18 0.70
C LEU A 540 20.90 -8.28 1.49
N PHE A 541 20.24 -7.32 0.82
CA PHE A 541 19.23 -6.49 1.45
C PHE A 541 18.08 -7.34 2.02
N LEU A 542 17.54 -8.26 1.22
CA LEU A 542 16.46 -9.15 1.66
C LEU A 542 16.92 -10.06 2.80
N GLN A 543 18.16 -10.56 2.76
CA GLN A 543 18.70 -11.43 3.80
C GLN A 543 18.75 -10.71 5.16
N ASN A 544 19.32 -9.50 5.17
CA ASN A 544 19.39 -8.67 6.37
C ASN A 544 17.98 -8.26 6.84
N LYS A 545 17.10 -7.89 5.91
CA LYS A 545 15.71 -7.54 6.23
C LYS A 545 14.97 -8.71 6.89
N PHE A 546 15.09 -9.92 6.34
CA PHE A 546 14.43 -11.11 6.86
C PHE A 546 15.00 -11.53 8.22
N TYR A 547 16.31 -11.37 8.41
CA TYR A 547 16.93 -11.61 9.72
C TYR A 547 16.35 -10.66 10.78
N LEU A 548 16.24 -9.36 10.47
CA LEU A 548 15.67 -8.37 11.38
C LEU A 548 14.18 -8.62 11.67
N GLN A 549 13.39 -9.02 10.66
CA GLN A 549 11.98 -9.38 10.84
C GLN A 549 11.83 -10.60 11.76
N LEU A 550 12.69 -11.61 11.62
CA LEU A 550 12.69 -12.76 12.51
C LEU A 550 13.01 -12.37 13.96
N GLU A 551 13.97 -11.47 14.17
CA GLU A 551 14.38 -11.01 15.49
C GLU A 551 13.27 -10.18 16.16
N SER A 552 12.60 -9.28 15.43
CA SER A 552 11.48 -8.50 15.97
C SER A 552 10.33 -9.40 16.42
N ASP A 553 9.96 -10.39 15.62
CA ASP A 553 8.87 -11.31 15.95
C ASP A 553 9.19 -12.12 17.21
N GLN A 554 10.45 -12.51 17.41
CA GLN A 554 10.90 -13.21 18.62
C GLN A 554 10.85 -12.31 19.87
N LEU A 555 11.16 -11.02 19.73
CA LEU A 555 11.07 -10.06 20.84
C LEU A 555 9.63 -9.82 21.25
N ASP A 556 8.71 -9.71 20.29
CA ASP A 556 7.28 -9.51 20.55
C ASP A 556 6.66 -10.74 21.22
N LEU A 557 7.01 -11.96 20.79
CA LEU A 557 6.59 -13.20 21.46
C LEU A 557 7.10 -13.27 22.91
N ASN A 558 8.37 -12.94 23.15
CA ASN A 558 8.97 -12.96 24.48
C ASN A 558 8.41 -11.89 25.43
N ASN A 559 7.89 -10.78 24.90
CA ASN A 559 7.22 -9.74 25.68
C ASN A 559 5.77 -10.12 26.01
N ASN A 560 5.05 -10.72 25.06
CA ASN A 560 3.68 -11.20 25.28
C ASN A 560 3.60 -12.37 26.26
N ASP A 561 4.66 -13.20 26.38
CA ASP A 561 4.73 -14.28 27.39
C ASP A 561 5.07 -13.78 28.81
N LYS A 562 5.41 -12.50 28.97
CA LYS A 562 5.73 -11.87 30.27
C LYS A 562 4.61 -11.01 30.85
N GLU A 563 3.54 -10.78 30.10
CA GLU A 563 2.27 -10.19 30.59
C GLU A 563 1.25 -11.28 30.92
#